data_AF-A0A2S2NRT2-F1
#
_entry.id   AF-A0A2S2NRT2-F1
#
_cell.length_a   1.000
_cell.length_b   1.000
_cell.length_c   1.000
_cell.angle_alpha   90.00
_cell.angle_beta   90.00
_cell.angle_gamma   90.00
#
_symmetry.space_group_name_H-M   'P 1'
#
loop_
_entity.id
_entity.type
_entity.pdbx_description
1 polymer ?
#
loop_
_entity_poly.entity_id
_entity_poly.type
_entity_poly.pdbx_seq_one_letter_code
_entity_poly.pdbx_strand_id
1 'polypeptide(L)'
;MYDYHFNVMKKHYGDNIKLMYTDTDSLVYHINTKDFYEDLTNNPNLLDRMDTSDLPKDHPCHIAERKKIPGLFSDETKGDIMTEFCALRAKSYSFILAGKEKIKAKGIRQHVVKNHMTLEDHVKCLFGEAGVEAYKENVSIRSFKHKLMTIKTRKLTYNSYDDKRVVLDDKIHTLAHGHYSLGDDDDEQINDWLDHEIDAGDLESNE
;
A
#
# COMPACT_ATOMS: atom_id res chain seq x y z
N MET A 1 -15.32 6.39 -7.35
CA MET A 1 -14.66 5.47 -6.38
C MET A 1 -15.58 5.12 -5.21
N TYR A 2 -15.89 6.07 -4.31
CA TYR A 2 -16.79 5.80 -3.18
C TYR A 2 -18.15 5.24 -3.58
N ASP A 3 -18.76 5.79 -4.64
CA ASP A 3 -20.02 5.27 -5.17
C ASP A 3 -19.92 3.78 -5.58
N TYR A 4 -18.82 3.36 -6.21
CA TYR A 4 -18.60 1.96 -6.55
C TYR A 4 -18.37 1.10 -5.30
N HIS A 5 -17.61 1.60 -4.32
CA HIS A 5 -17.39 0.90 -3.08
C HIS A 5 -18.70 0.66 -2.31
N PHE A 6 -19.47 1.72 -2.02
CA PHE A 6 -20.65 1.63 -1.16
C PHE A 6 -21.89 1.08 -1.89
N ASN A 7 -22.19 1.57 -3.10
CA ASN A 7 -23.45 1.25 -3.78
C ASN A 7 -23.39 -0.04 -4.61
N VAL A 8 -22.19 -0.52 -4.94
CA VAL A 8 -22.00 -1.71 -5.79
C VAL A 8 -21.32 -2.83 -5.01
N MET A 9 -20.06 -2.66 -4.60
CA MET A 9 -19.27 -3.71 -3.95
C MET A 9 -19.81 -4.09 -2.57
N LYS A 10 -19.99 -3.09 -1.67
CA LYS A 10 -20.47 -3.31 -0.31
C LYS A 10 -21.92 -3.79 -0.28
N LYS A 11 -22.75 -3.31 -1.21
CA LYS A 11 -24.14 -3.76 -1.35
C LYS A 11 -24.25 -5.22 -1.81
N HIS A 12 -23.36 -5.68 -2.69
CA HIS A 12 -23.37 -7.05 -3.18
C HIS A 12 -22.82 -8.05 -2.17
N TYR A 13 -21.65 -7.76 -1.59
CA TYR A 13 -20.95 -8.69 -0.70
C TYR A 13 -21.33 -8.54 0.78
N GLY A 14 -21.93 -7.41 1.19
CA GLY A 14 -22.32 -7.16 2.57
C GLY A 14 -21.13 -7.25 3.52
N ASP A 15 -21.16 -8.20 4.45
CA ASP A 15 -20.09 -8.42 5.43
C ASP A 15 -18.93 -9.26 4.88
N ASN A 16 -19.08 -9.87 3.70
CA ASN A 16 -18.05 -10.67 3.05
C ASN A 16 -16.98 -9.84 2.33
N ILE A 17 -17.02 -8.50 2.45
CA ILE A 17 -16.02 -7.60 1.87
C ILE A 17 -15.42 -6.67 2.93
N LYS A 18 -14.10 -6.59 2.91
CA LYS A 18 -13.31 -5.61 3.67
C LYS A 18 -12.43 -4.80 2.73
N LEU A 19 -12.45 -3.48 2.89
CA LEU A 19 -11.54 -2.58 2.19
C LEU A 19 -10.24 -2.52 2.99
N MET A 20 -9.17 -3.10 2.44
CA MET A 20 -7.88 -3.25 3.13
C MET A 20 -7.00 -2.01 2.97
N TYR A 21 -7.01 -1.38 1.79
CA TYR A 21 -6.12 -0.25 1.50
C TYR A 21 -6.64 0.61 0.34
N THR A 22 -6.29 1.90 0.37
CA THR A 22 -6.61 2.88 -0.69
C THR A 22 -5.47 3.86 -0.92
N ASP A 23 -5.09 4.12 -2.17
CA ASP A 23 -4.19 5.23 -2.52
C ASP A 23 -4.64 5.90 -3.82
N THR A 24 -5.07 7.15 -3.72
CA THR A 24 -5.51 8.05 -4.80
C THR A 24 -6.66 7.51 -5.65
N ASP A 25 -6.40 6.49 -6.47
CA ASP A 25 -7.29 5.87 -7.44
C ASP A 25 -7.33 4.33 -7.34
N SER A 26 -6.58 3.73 -6.39
CA SER A 26 -6.53 2.29 -6.16
C SER A 26 -7.36 1.84 -4.94
N LEU A 27 -7.97 0.65 -5.06
CA LEU A 27 -8.73 -0.03 -4.00
C LEU A 27 -8.18 -1.45 -3.85
N VAL A 28 -7.81 -1.86 -2.63
CA VAL A 28 -7.45 -3.24 -2.32
C VAL A 28 -8.54 -3.85 -1.45
N TYR A 29 -9.16 -4.92 -1.95
CA TYR A 29 -10.25 -5.61 -1.26
C TYR A 29 -9.82 -6.98 -0.77
N HIS A 30 -10.31 -7.34 0.41
CA HIS A 30 -10.38 -8.72 0.87
C HIS A 30 -11.84 -9.18 0.76
N ILE A 31 -12.10 -10.05 -0.21
CA ILE A 31 -13.45 -10.55 -0.54
C ILE A 31 -13.49 -12.05 -0.23
N ASN A 32 -14.46 -12.45 0.57
CA ASN A 32 -14.73 -13.87 0.85
C ASN A 32 -15.76 -14.40 -0.16
N THR A 33 -15.29 -14.99 -1.26
CA THR A 33 -16.11 -15.61 -2.30
C THR A 33 -15.43 -16.87 -2.84
N LYS A 34 -16.18 -17.70 -3.57
CA LYS A 34 -15.62 -18.90 -4.23
C LYS A 34 -14.80 -18.51 -5.46
N ASP A 35 -15.36 -17.65 -6.30
CA ASP A 35 -14.72 -17.12 -7.49
C ASP A 35 -15.25 -15.70 -7.77
N PHE A 36 -14.35 -14.73 -7.72
CA PHE A 36 -14.66 -13.32 -7.97
C PHE A 36 -15.08 -13.05 -9.42
N TYR A 37 -14.49 -13.77 -10.38
CA TYR A 37 -14.82 -13.58 -11.79
C TYR A 37 -16.17 -14.22 -12.14
N GLU A 38 -16.56 -15.31 -11.49
CA GLU A 38 -17.93 -15.83 -11.59
C GLU A 38 -18.94 -14.80 -11.07
N ASP A 39 -18.68 -14.15 -9.93
CA ASP A 39 -19.54 -13.09 -9.40
C ASP A 39 -19.68 -11.91 -10.38
N LEU A 40 -18.58 -11.51 -11.02
CA LEU A 40 -18.58 -10.47 -12.07
C LEU A 40 -19.46 -10.87 -13.26
N THR A 41 -19.41 -12.15 -13.65
CA THR A 41 -20.19 -12.67 -14.79
C THR A 41 -21.69 -12.73 -14.45
N ASN A 42 -22.01 -13.09 -13.20
CA ASN A 42 -23.37 -13.23 -12.71
C ASN A 42 -24.05 -11.89 -12.36
N ASN A 43 -23.28 -10.86 -12.04
CA ASN A 43 -23.80 -9.55 -11.65
C ASN A 43 -23.27 -8.43 -12.56
N PRO A 44 -24.06 -8.01 -13.57
CA PRO A 44 -23.68 -6.95 -14.50
C PRO A 44 -23.30 -5.63 -13.82
N ASN A 45 -23.86 -5.33 -12.65
CA ASN A 45 -23.54 -4.08 -11.94
C ASN A 45 -22.09 -4.05 -11.43
N LEU A 46 -21.52 -5.21 -11.09
CA LEU A 46 -20.10 -5.31 -10.71
C LEU A 46 -19.23 -5.08 -11.95
N LEU A 47 -19.57 -5.78 -13.05
CA LEU A 47 -18.78 -5.74 -14.27
C LEU A 47 -18.84 -4.38 -14.97
N ASP A 48 -19.96 -3.64 -14.89
CA ASP A 48 -20.18 -2.39 -15.64
C ASP A 48 -19.09 -1.32 -15.39
N ARG A 49 -18.51 -1.33 -14.19
CA ARG A 49 -17.46 -0.36 -13.82
C ARG A 49 -16.04 -0.91 -13.88
N MET A 50 -15.86 -2.11 -14.41
CA MET A 50 -14.54 -2.76 -14.53
C MET A 50 -14.04 -2.71 -15.98
N ASP A 51 -12.75 -2.39 -16.14
CA ASP A 51 -11.99 -2.62 -17.36
C ASP A 51 -11.26 -3.96 -17.25
N THR A 52 -11.81 -4.97 -17.91
CA THR A 52 -11.31 -6.36 -17.95
C THR A 52 -10.54 -6.66 -19.23
N SER A 53 -10.14 -5.63 -19.99
CA SER A 53 -9.45 -5.80 -21.27
C SER A 53 -8.05 -6.40 -21.16
N ASP A 54 -7.45 -6.37 -19.97
CA ASP A 54 -6.12 -6.94 -19.69
C ASP A 54 -6.18 -8.44 -19.33
N LEU A 55 -7.37 -9.02 -19.16
CA LEU A 55 -7.53 -10.47 -18.95
C LEU A 55 -7.22 -11.27 -20.22
N PRO A 56 -6.87 -12.56 -20.11
CA PRO A 56 -6.73 -13.45 -21.26
C PRO A 56 -7.99 -13.48 -22.13
N LYS A 57 -7.82 -13.62 -23.45
CA LYS A 57 -8.96 -13.63 -24.39
C LYS A 57 -9.95 -14.77 -24.16
N ASP A 58 -9.48 -15.87 -23.58
CA ASP A 58 -10.31 -17.04 -23.27
C ASP A 58 -11.13 -16.87 -21.97
N HIS A 59 -10.93 -15.78 -21.24
CA HIS A 59 -11.57 -15.54 -19.94
C HIS A 59 -13.03 -15.05 -20.12
N PRO A 60 -14.01 -15.57 -19.35
CA PRO A 60 -15.43 -15.23 -19.52
C PRO A 60 -15.74 -13.74 -19.36
N CYS A 61 -14.99 -13.05 -18.51
CA CYS A 61 -15.14 -11.61 -18.27
C CYS A 61 -14.37 -10.71 -19.25
N HIS A 62 -13.67 -11.23 -20.26
CA HIS A 62 -12.80 -10.42 -21.13
C HIS A 62 -13.63 -9.49 -22.05
N ILE A 63 -13.46 -8.17 -21.90
CA ILE A 63 -14.11 -7.16 -22.75
C ILE A 63 -13.05 -6.22 -23.31
N ALA A 64 -12.67 -6.41 -24.58
CA ALA A 64 -11.63 -5.63 -25.23
C ALA A 64 -12.00 -4.14 -25.45
N GLU A 65 -13.30 -3.85 -25.61
CA GLU A 65 -13.80 -2.50 -25.94
C GLU A 65 -13.60 -1.48 -24.80
N ARG A 66 -13.45 -1.96 -23.56
CA ARG A 66 -13.37 -1.13 -22.35
C ARG A 66 -11.96 -0.62 -22.02
N LYS A 67 -10.99 -0.98 -22.85
CA LYS A 67 -9.58 -0.68 -22.63
C LYS A 67 -9.32 0.81 -22.47
N LYS A 68 -8.82 1.20 -21.29
CA LYS A 68 -8.41 2.59 -20.97
C LYS A 68 -9.55 3.61 -21.08
N ILE A 69 -10.80 3.19 -20.88
CA ILE A 69 -11.91 4.14 -20.76
C ILE A 69 -11.81 4.85 -19.40
N PRO A 70 -11.78 6.20 -19.36
CA PRO A 70 -11.76 6.93 -18.10
C PRO A 70 -12.97 6.62 -17.23
N GLY A 71 -12.74 6.39 -15.93
CA GLY A 71 -13.79 6.12 -14.94
C GLY A 71 -14.08 4.64 -14.69
N LEU A 72 -13.52 3.72 -15.49
CA LEU A 72 -13.52 2.29 -15.21
C LEU A 72 -12.34 1.90 -14.31
N PHE A 73 -12.54 0.87 -13.49
CA PHE A 73 -11.50 0.26 -12.67
C PHE A 73 -10.81 -0.85 -13.44
N SER A 74 -9.55 -0.64 -13.78
CA SER A 74 -8.72 -1.69 -14.36
C SER A 74 -8.25 -2.66 -13.29
N ASP A 75 -8.26 -3.95 -13.63
CA ASP A 75 -7.65 -4.98 -12.79
C ASP A 75 -6.11 -4.93 -12.90
N GLU A 76 -5.43 -4.37 -11.88
CA GLU A 76 -3.96 -4.24 -11.86
C GLU A 76 -3.25 -5.61 -11.75
N THR A 77 -3.91 -6.64 -11.24
CA THR A 77 -3.32 -7.97 -11.07
C THR A 77 -3.47 -8.85 -12.31
N LYS A 78 -4.27 -8.42 -13.30
CA LYS A 78 -4.44 -9.12 -14.59
C LYS A 78 -4.90 -10.57 -14.45
N GLY A 79 -5.79 -10.86 -13.49
CA GLY A 79 -6.22 -12.23 -13.22
C GLY A 79 -5.45 -12.94 -12.10
N ASP A 80 -4.28 -12.43 -11.70
CA ASP A 80 -3.51 -13.07 -10.63
C ASP A 80 -4.14 -12.80 -9.25
N ILE A 81 -4.23 -13.84 -8.43
CA ILE A 81 -4.76 -13.74 -7.07
C ILE A 81 -3.65 -13.26 -6.13
N MET A 82 -3.99 -12.27 -5.30
CA MET A 82 -3.16 -11.82 -4.19
C MET A 82 -3.41 -12.73 -2.98
N THR A 83 -2.39 -13.46 -2.53
CA THR A 83 -2.54 -14.44 -1.44
C THR A 83 -2.29 -13.83 -0.07
N GLU A 84 -1.36 -12.88 0.01
CA GLU A 84 -0.97 -12.20 1.24
C GLU A 84 -0.84 -10.71 0.98
N PHE A 85 -1.26 -9.90 1.95
CA PHE A 85 -1.20 -8.44 1.89
C PHE A 85 -0.93 -7.87 3.28
N CYS A 86 0.07 -7.00 3.39
CA CYS A 86 0.42 -6.28 4.61
C CYS A 86 0.65 -4.80 4.27
N ALA A 87 -0.10 -3.91 4.90
CA ALA A 87 0.10 -2.47 4.79
C ALA A 87 0.52 -1.91 6.15
N LEU A 88 1.64 -1.18 6.18
CA LEU A 88 2.14 -0.55 7.40
C LEU A 88 1.60 0.87 7.56
N ARG A 89 1.59 1.63 6.47
CA ARG A 89 1.10 3.01 6.42
C ARG A 89 0.80 3.42 4.99
N ALA A 90 0.25 4.62 4.80
CA ALA A 90 0.10 5.22 3.48
C ALA A 90 1.41 5.12 2.65
N LYS A 91 1.30 4.53 1.45
CA LYS A 91 2.37 4.34 0.46
C LYS A 91 3.52 3.43 0.91
N SER A 92 3.26 2.58 1.92
CA SER A 92 4.17 1.56 2.44
C SER A 92 3.43 0.24 2.69
N TYR A 93 3.47 -0.67 1.73
CA TYR A 93 2.78 -1.96 1.77
C TYR A 93 3.50 -3.04 0.96
N SER A 94 3.21 -4.30 1.25
CA SER A 94 3.79 -5.48 0.62
C SER A 94 2.72 -6.55 0.40
N PHE A 95 2.89 -7.35 -0.64
CA PHE A 95 1.94 -8.39 -1.00
C PHE A 95 2.57 -9.47 -1.88
N ILE A 96 1.97 -10.66 -1.86
CA ILE A 96 2.34 -11.77 -2.75
C ILE A 96 1.33 -11.84 -3.88
N LEU A 97 1.82 -11.79 -5.11
CA LEU A 97 1.02 -11.94 -6.32
C LEU A 97 1.55 -13.13 -7.14
N ALA A 98 0.72 -14.15 -7.34
CA ALA A 98 1.11 -15.37 -8.05
C ALA A 98 2.46 -15.96 -7.57
N GLY A 99 2.66 -16.01 -6.24
CA GLY A 99 3.89 -16.49 -5.60
C GLY A 99 5.09 -15.54 -5.67
N LYS A 100 4.94 -14.35 -6.26
CA LYS A 100 5.99 -13.33 -6.30
C LYS A 100 5.69 -12.21 -5.32
N GLU A 101 6.66 -11.96 -4.45
CA GLU A 101 6.62 -10.86 -3.51
C GLU A 101 6.79 -9.51 -4.22
N LYS A 102 5.95 -8.55 -3.87
CA LYS A 102 6.04 -7.16 -4.31
C LYS A 102 5.95 -6.24 -3.10
N ILE A 103 6.91 -5.33 -2.99
CA ILE A 103 6.97 -4.32 -1.93
C ILE A 103 6.89 -2.93 -2.56
N LYS A 104 6.07 -2.08 -1.97
CA LYS A 104 5.87 -0.68 -2.33
C LYS A 104 6.20 0.16 -1.10
N ALA A 105 7.36 0.81 -1.13
CA ALA A 105 7.82 1.68 -0.05
C ALA A 105 8.25 3.05 -0.62
N LYS A 106 7.36 4.03 -0.55
CA LYS A 106 7.64 5.37 -1.12
C LYS A 106 8.78 6.05 -0.37
N GLY A 107 9.77 6.53 -1.12
CA GLY A 107 10.94 7.23 -0.59
C GLY A 107 12.16 6.34 -0.36
N ILE A 108 12.01 5.01 -0.43
CA ILE A 108 13.10 4.04 -0.39
C ILE A 108 13.55 3.71 -1.82
N ARG A 109 14.86 3.50 -2.03
CA ARG A 109 15.40 3.16 -3.34
C ARG A 109 15.08 1.71 -3.68
N GLN A 110 14.84 1.43 -4.97
CA GLN A 110 14.48 0.10 -5.45
C GLN A 110 15.47 -1.00 -5.06
N HIS A 111 16.78 -0.72 -5.04
CA HIS A 111 17.77 -1.72 -4.65
C HIS A 111 17.66 -2.11 -3.17
N VAL A 112 17.33 -1.16 -2.29
CA VAL A 112 17.09 -1.44 -0.86
C VAL A 112 15.82 -2.27 -0.70
N VAL A 113 14.74 -1.90 -1.40
CA VAL A 113 13.50 -2.67 -1.40
C VAL A 113 13.74 -4.12 -1.87
N LYS A 114 14.52 -4.31 -2.94
CA LYS A 114 14.76 -5.63 -3.52
C LYS A 114 15.67 -6.54 -2.67
N ASN A 115 16.66 -5.96 -2.00
CA ASN A 115 17.72 -6.75 -1.35
C ASN A 115 17.61 -6.80 0.18
N HIS A 116 16.86 -5.89 0.78
CA HIS A 116 16.85 -5.68 2.24
C HIS A 116 15.46 -5.53 2.83
N MET A 117 14.41 -5.67 2.01
CA MET A 117 13.05 -5.67 2.52
C MET A 117 12.35 -6.96 2.14
N THR A 118 11.61 -7.52 3.10
CA THR A 118 10.77 -8.72 2.95
C THR A 118 9.40 -8.49 3.57
N LEU A 119 8.41 -9.27 3.14
CA LEU A 119 7.04 -9.29 3.63
C LEU A 119 7.00 -9.79 5.07
N GLU A 120 7.82 -10.80 5.39
CA GLU A 120 7.97 -11.30 6.75
C GLU A 120 8.37 -10.17 7.71
N ASP A 121 9.34 -9.34 7.33
CA ASP A 121 9.73 -8.17 8.13
C ASP A 121 8.64 -7.08 8.19
N HIS A 122 7.77 -6.97 7.18
CA HIS A 122 6.59 -6.09 7.27
C HIS A 122 5.62 -6.62 8.33
N VAL A 123 5.34 -7.92 8.33
CA VAL A 123 4.46 -8.55 9.32
C VAL A 123 5.05 -8.41 10.73
N LYS A 124 6.34 -8.68 10.90
CA LYS A 124 7.06 -8.46 12.17
C LYS A 124 6.94 -7.01 12.64
N CYS A 125 7.14 -6.05 11.74
CA CYS A 125 7.01 -4.63 12.05
C CYS A 125 5.57 -4.25 12.45
N LEU A 126 4.55 -4.86 11.84
CA LEU A 126 3.15 -4.61 12.15
C LEU A 126 2.81 -5.04 13.59
N PHE A 127 3.27 -6.22 14.00
CA PHE A 127 3.02 -6.77 15.34
C PHE A 127 4.03 -6.31 16.40
N GLY A 128 5.03 -5.51 16.03
CA GLY A 128 6.03 -5.00 16.96
C GLY A 128 7.05 -6.05 17.42
N GLU A 129 7.29 -7.09 16.60
CA GLU A 129 8.29 -8.11 16.88
C GLU A 129 9.72 -7.56 16.76
N ALA A 130 10.60 -8.05 17.63
CA ALA A 130 12.01 -7.67 17.60
C ALA A 130 12.75 -8.27 16.39
N GLY A 131 13.77 -7.56 15.90
CA GLY A 131 14.66 -8.04 14.84
C GLY A 131 14.50 -7.36 13.48
N VAL A 132 13.55 -6.43 13.33
CA VAL A 132 13.42 -5.62 12.12
C VAL A 132 14.36 -4.41 12.18
N GLU A 133 15.33 -4.34 11.29
CA GLU A 133 16.17 -3.15 11.14
C GLU A 133 15.35 -2.01 10.53
N ALA A 134 14.94 -1.06 11.38
CA ALA A 134 14.12 0.08 10.97
C ALA A 134 14.82 1.02 9.98
N TYR A 135 16.15 1.08 9.98
CA TYR A 135 16.91 2.01 9.13
C TYR A 135 17.86 1.30 8.18
N LYS A 136 17.85 1.70 6.90
CA LYS A 136 18.81 1.22 5.89
C LYS A 136 19.51 2.38 5.19
N GLU A 137 20.76 2.13 4.77
CA GLU A 137 21.51 3.06 3.94
C GLU A 137 20.95 3.05 2.52
N ASN A 138 20.41 4.18 2.07
CA ASN A 138 20.06 4.41 0.68
C ASN A 138 21.23 5.11 -0.01
N VAL A 139 21.87 4.43 -0.96
CA VAL A 139 22.92 5.02 -1.79
C VAL A 139 22.31 5.55 -3.09
N SER A 140 22.66 6.76 -3.50
CA SER A 140 22.26 7.32 -4.79
C SER A 140 23.27 8.30 -5.36
N ILE A 141 23.36 8.35 -6.69
CA ILE A 141 24.17 9.36 -7.39
C ILE A 141 23.28 10.57 -7.69
N ARG A 142 23.75 11.77 -7.38
CA ARG A 142 23.07 13.03 -7.68
C ARG A 142 24.05 14.06 -8.25
N SER A 143 23.55 14.98 -9.07
CA SER A 143 24.33 16.09 -9.61
C SER A 143 24.04 17.36 -8.81
N PHE A 144 25.08 18.02 -8.33
CA PHE A 144 24.99 19.36 -7.73
C PHE A 144 25.96 20.28 -8.47
N LYS A 145 25.47 21.39 -9.04
CA LYS A 145 26.27 22.31 -9.84
C LYS A 145 27.10 21.58 -10.92
N HIS A 146 26.47 20.62 -11.61
CA HIS A 146 27.10 19.77 -12.64
C HIS A 146 28.21 18.83 -12.16
N LYS A 147 28.39 18.66 -10.84
CA LYS A 147 29.30 17.66 -10.26
C LYS A 147 28.49 16.47 -9.75
N LEU A 148 28.81 15.28 -10.25
CA LEU A 148 28.22 14.03 -9.76
C LEU A 148 28.81 13.70 -8.40
N MET A 149 27.94 13.36 -7.45
CA MET A 149 28.29 12.99 -6.09
C MET A 149 27.50 11.76 -5.69
N THR A 150 28.11 10.87 -4.91
CA THR A 150 27.42 9.77 -4.26
C THR A 150 26.90 10.26 -2.91
N ILE A 151 25.58 10.23 -2.74
CA ILE A 151 24.91 10.52 -1.48
C ILE A 151 24.48 9.22 -0.84
N LYS A 152 24.91 9.04 0.41
CA LYS A 152 24.42 8.02 1.32
C LYS A 152 23.44 8.69 2.28
N THR A 153 22.23 8.16 2.39
CA THR A 153 21.23 8.67 3.32
C THR A 153 20.65 7.51 4.11
N ARG A 154 20.73 7.58 5.44
CA ARG A 154 20.05 6.62 6.31
C ARG A 154 18.56 6.93 6.31
N LYS A 155 17.73 5.97 5.90
CA LYS A 155 16.27 6.15 5.84
C LYS A 155 15.55 5.09 6.64
N LEU A 156 14.44 5.50 7.25
CA LEU A 156 13.46 4.64 7.91
C LEU A 156 12.72 3.80 6.86
N THR A 157 12.93 2.49 6.84
CA THR A 157 12.34 1.53 5.90
C THR A 157 11.02 0.96 6.41
N TYR A 158 11.03 0.47 7.66
CA TYR A 158 9.89 -0.13 8.32
C TYR A 158 9.31 0.85 9.33
N ASN A 159 8.05 1.22 9.14
CA ASN A 159 7.33 2.09 10.06
C ASN A 159 5.82 1.85 9.94
N SER A 160 5.21 1.37 11.02
CA SER A 160 3.76 1.16 11.16
C SER A 160 3.01 2.39 11.69
N TYR A 161 3.71 3.47 12.04
CA TYR A 161 3.07 4.72 12.43
C TYR A 161 2.47 5.42 11.20
N ASP A 162 1.16 5.67 11.26
CA ASP A 162 0.40 6.42 10.26
C ASP A 162 -0.16 7.69 10.92
N ASP A 163 0.23 8.85 10.40
CA ASP A 163 -0.13 10.17 10.92
C ASP A 163 -1.60 10.55 10.71
N LYS A 164 -2.36 9.72 9.99
CA LYS A 164 -3.74 10.01 9.59
C LYS A 164 -4.76 9.04 10.19
N ARG A 165 -4.29 8.01 10.89
CA ARG A 165 -5.14 6.93 11.37
C ARG A 165 -4.73 6.49 12.77
N VAL A 166 -5.72 6.25 13.60
CA VAL A 166 -5.57 5.61 14.90
C VAL A 166 -5.61 4.09 14.68
N VAL A 167 -4.54 3.40 15.09
CA VAL A 167 -4.43 1.94 15.02
C VAL A 167 -5.08 1.34 16.28
N LEU A 168 -6.02 0.42 16.10
CA LEU A 168 -6.69 -0.27 17.21
C LEU A 168 -5.77 -1.29 17.89
N ASP A 169 -6.21 -1.85 19.01
CA ASP A 169 -5.43 -2.80 19.83
C ASP A 169 -4.97 -4.05 19.06
N ASP A 170 -5.76 -4.46 18.05
CA ASP A 170 -5.44 -5.61 17.21
C ASP A 170 -4.37 -5.35 16.14
N LYS A 171 -3.85 -4.13 16.06
CA LYS A 171 -2.83 -3.65 15.11
C LYS A 171 -3.21 -3.73 13.63
N ILE A 172 -4.42 -4.18 13.31
CA ILE A 172 -4.87 -4.41 11.93
C ILE A 172 -5.95 -3.39 11.57
N HIS A 173 -6.94 -3.22 12.43
CA HIS A 173 -8.02 -2.28 12.18
C HIS A 173 -7.57 -0.87 12.54
N THR A 174 -7.97 0.08 11.70
CA THR A 174 -7.61 1.49 11.85
C THR A 174 -8.83 2.37 11.67
N LEU A 175 -8.91 3.43 12.46
CA LEU A 175 -9.95 4.45 12.37
C LEU A 175 -9.32 5.78 11.95
N ALA A 176 -10.08 6.62 11.26
CA ALA A 176 -9.66 8.00 11.03
C ALA A 176 -9.77 8.79 12.34
N HIS A 177 -8.94 9.82 12.52
CA HIS A 177 -9.10 10.76 13.64
C HIS A 177 -10.51 11.38 13.62
N GLY A 178 -11.11 11.55 14.80
CA GLY A 178 -12.48 12.04 14.95
C GLY A 178 -13.58 11.05 14.58
N HIS A 179 -13.26 9.76 14.38
CA HIS A 179 -14.27 8.73 14.21
C HIS A 179 -15.10 8.56 15.50
N TYR A 180 -16.43 8.44 15.38
CA TYR A 180 -17.37 8.39 16.53
C TYR A 180 -17.10 7.29 17.58
N SER A 181 -16.27 6.31 17.24
CA SER A 181 -15.88 5.20 18.13
C SER A 181 -14.57 5.46 18.87
N LEU A 182 -13.83 6.49 18.47
CA LEU A 182 -12.72 7.05 19.23
C LEU A 182 -13.37 7.99 20.26
N GLY A 183 -12.98 7.88 21.53
CA GLY A 183 -13.46 8.81 22.55
C GLY A 183 -12.94 10.23 22.25
N ASP A 184 -13.58 11.24 22.86
CA ASP A 184 -13.15 12.64 22.73
C ASP A 184 -11.73 12.93 23.30
N ASP A 185 -11.07 11.92 23.88
CA ASP A 185 -9.78 12.03 24.57
C ASP A 185 -8.54 11.78 23.67
N ASP A 186 -8.71 11.36 22.41
CA ASP A 186 -7.60 11.00 21.51
C ASP A 186 -6.92 12.20 20.81
N ASP A 187 -7.38 13.43 21.07
CA ASP A 187 -6.78 14.65 20.50
C ASP A 187 -5.43 15.05 21.16
N GLU A 188 -5.04 14.40 22.28
CA GLU A 188 -3.85 14.81 23.05
C GLU A 188 -2.53 14.07 22.73
N GLN A 189 -2.51 13.03 21.88
CA GLN A 189 -1.24 12.39 21.48
C GLN A 189 -0.67 12.94 20.17
N ILE A 190 -0.51 14.27 20.10
CA ILE A 190 0.53 14.87 19.27
C ILE A 190 1.85 14.60 20.00
N ASN A 191 2.43 13.42 19.80
CA ASN A 191 3.81 13.17 20.18
C ASN A 191 4.70 14.05 19.31
N ASP A 192 5.11 15.16 19.90
CA ASP A 192 6.19 16.03 19.47
C ASP A 192 7.47 15.19 19.33
N TRP A 193 7.74 14.71 18.11
CA TRP A 193 9.05 14.17 17.76
C TRP A 193 9.78 15.20 16.93
N LEU A 194 10.85 15.71 17.53
CA LEU A 194 11.91 16.49 16.92
C LEU A 194 12.25 15.96 15.52
N ASP A 195 12.00 16.81 14.52
CA ASP A 195 12.76 16.80 13.27
C ASP A 195 14.25 16.96 13.62
N HIS A 196 14.91 15.87 13.99
CA HIS A 196 16.36 15.79 13.87
C HIS A 196 16.66 15.64 12.38
N GLU A 197 16.56 16.75 11.65
CA GLU A 197 17.54 17.03 10.61
C GLU A 197 18.91 16.91 11.28
N ILE A 198 19.57 15.78 11.05
CA ILE A 198 21.00 15.68 11.31
C ILE A 198 21.62 16.61 10.28
N ASP A 199 21.97 17.78 10.78
CA ASP A 199 22.74 18.78 10.07
C ASP A 199 23.98 18.11 9.46
N ALA A 200 24.27 18.46 8.21
CA ALA A 200 25.41 17.94 7.49
C ALA A 200 26.69 18.54 8.09
N GLY A 201 27.15 17.96 9.20
CA GLY A 201 28.39 18.28 9.87
C GLY A 201 29.60 17.85 9.04
N ASP A 202 30.30 18.87 8.56
CA ASP A 202 31.73 18.97 8.29
C ASP A 202 32.32 18.28 7.05
N LEU A 203 32.44 19.13 6.01
CA LEU A 203 33.54 19.15 5.07
C LEU A 203 34.88 19.20 5.82
N GLU A 204 35.57 18.07 5.96
CA GLU A 204 37.03 18.09 6.11
C GLU A 204 37.68 18.02 4.73
N SER A 205 38.13 19.18 4.27
CA SER A 205 39.25 19.33 3.35
C SER A 205 40.51 18.82 4.03
N ASN A 206 41.10 17.74 3.51
CA ASN A 206 42.52 17.48 3.73
C ASN A 206 43.27 17.77 2.42
N GLU A 207 44.29 18.60 2.58
CA GLU A 207 45.29 19.04 1.59
C GLU A 207 45.96 17.89 0.82
#